data_AF-A0A5R9KYT4-F1
#
_entry.id   AF-A0A5R9KYT4-F1
#
_cell.length_a   1.000
_cell.length_b   1.000
_cell.length_c   1.000
_cell.angle_alpha   90.00
_cell.angle_beta   90.00
_cell.angle_gamma   90.00
#
_symmetry.space_group_name_H-M   'P 1'
#
loop_
_entity.id
_entity.type
_entity.pdbx_description
1 polymer ?
#
loop_
_entity_poly.entity_id
_entity_poly.type
_entity_poly.pdbx_seq_one_letter_code
_entity_poly.pdbx_strand_id
1 'polypeptide(L)'
;MHPLITKILWAVMGLNVIALVVVAIAFFASTAGRNVDTMESGWMAILFIAGVVVIALGAAFLHFGKSNFSLIMSGFFAFLPLGILLSILASNYLPSFKRNLSMAEFYYQDKSQRKIAEAIENGDVAAVKQLIQGQELNITGTPHKDGDSLNYLQFAIRLRSTPTEKFQEEPNLAIIKMLIAAGSNPTLALPEGIRRLPQDVIRLLLDAGADPNTHGFVKSGPLLFEAIGQTKTENDIAILLVQKGARCNVRNAEGNTPLMFAALNAGTSERWQDTWRLIRYLIEKANADYTFKRPDGVSFSSITQSIHKKAIEEKVIMPADFYAVLKIIENDPEQRISRNTL
;
A
#
# COMPACT_ATOMS: atom_id res chain seq x y z
N MET A 1 31.52 -51.81 -23.22
CA MET A 1 30.71 -50.99 -22.31
C MET A 1 30.37 -51.80 -21.07
N HIS A 2 30.48 -51.22 -19.88
CA HIS A 2 30.18 -51.94 -18.63
C HIS A 2 28.66 -52.18 -18.53
N PRO A 3 28.18 -53.43 -18.63
CA PRO A 3 26.75 -53.74 -18.83
C PRO A 3 25.86 -53.22 -17.70
N LEU A 4 26.40 -53.11 -16.48
CA LEU A 4 25.69 -52.52 -15.34
C LEU A 4 25.44 -51.01 -15.51
N ILE A 5 26.43 -50.25 -16.00
CA ILE A 5 26.33 -48.79 -16.13
C ILE A 5 25.29 -48.43 -17.20
N THR A 6 25.31 -49.13 -18.33
CA THR A 6 24.33 -48.94 -19.40
C THR A 6 22.90 -49.20 -18.92
N LYS A 7 22.67 -50.24 -18.10
CA LYS A 7 21.36 -50.52 -17.50
C LYS A 7 20.91 -49.41 -16.56
N ILE A 8 21.81 -48.89 -15.73
CA ILE A 8 21.52 -47.77 -14.82
C ILE A 8 21.12 -46.52 -15.61
N LEU A 9 21.86 -46.18 -16.67
CA LEU A 9 21.56 -45.00 -17.48
C LEU A 9 20.20 -45.08 -18.18
N TRP A 10 19.84 -46.25 -18.74
CA TRP A 10 18.50 -46.46 -19.29
C TRP A 10 17.40 -46.34 -18.23
N ALA A 11 17.62 -46.88 -17.03
CA ALA A 11 16.66 -46.75 -15.94
C ALA A 11 16.45 -45.28 -15.52
N VAL A 12 17.54 -44.50 -15.40
CA VAL A 12 17.48 -43.07 -15.06
C VAL A 12 16.75 -42.27 -16.15
N MET A 13 17.01 -42.54 -17.43
CA MET A 13 16.29 -41.90 -18.53
C MET A 13 14.79 -42.24 -18.50
N GLY A 14 14.44 -43.51 -18.24
CA GLY A 14 13.05 -43.92 -18.07
C GLY A 14 12.35 -43.17 -16.95
N LEU A 15 13.01 -42.99 -15.80
CA LEU A 15 12.49 -42.19 -14.69
C LEU A 15 12.30 -40.72 -15.07
N ASN A 16 13.22 -40.13 -15.84
CA ASN A 16 13.08 -38.75 -16.31
C ASN A 16 11.90 -38.58 -17.28
N VAL A 17 11.64 -39.56 -18.16
CA VAL A 17 10.45 -39.53 -19.04
C VAL A 17 9.17 -39.53 -18.21
N ILE A 18 9.09 -40.41 -17.22
CA ILE A 18 7.92 -40.47 -16.32
C ILE A 18 7.75 -39.14 -15.58
N ALA A 19 8.83 -38.59 -15.01
CA ALA A 19 8.79 -37.32 -14.31
C ALA A 19 8.33 -36.16 -15.22
N LEU A 20 8.83 -36.11 -16.46
CA LEU A 20 8.46 -35.09 -17.44
C LEU A 20 6.97 -35.16 -17.80
N VAL A 21 6.43 -36.37 -17.98
CA VAL A 21 5.00 -36.60 -18.23
C VAL A 21 4.15 -36.20 -17.04
N VAL A 22 4.55 -36.57 -15.82
CA VAL A 22 3.83 -36.19 -14.58
C VAL A 22 3.78 -34.67 -14.42
N VAL A 23 4.90 -33.96 -14.66
CA VAL A 23 4.96 -32.49 -14.59
C VAL A 23 4.05 -31.86 -15.65
N ALA A 24 4.05 -32.37 -16.89
CA ALA A 24 3.17 -31.87 -17.93
C ALA A 24 1.69 -32.05 -17.57
N ILE A 25 1.30 -33.25 -17.10
CA ILE A 25 -0.08 -33.53 -16.67
C ILE A 25 -0.48 -32.63 -15.51
N ALA A 26 0.37 -32.51 -14.48
CA ALA A 26 0.10 -31.67 -13.32
C ALA A 26 -0.06 -30.19 -13.70
N PHE A 27 0.80 -29.69 -14.60
CA PHE A 27 0.67 -28.34 -15.13
C PHE A 27 -0.67 -28.15 -15.86
N PHE A 28 -0.97 -28.97 -16.87
CA PHE A 28 -2.22 -28.85 -17.63
C PHE A 28 -3.48 -29.01 -16.78
N ALA A 29 -3.45 -29.91 -15.78
CA ALA A 29 -4.53 -30.05 -14.81
C ALA A 29 -4.67 -28.80 -13.91
N SER A 30 -3.56 -28.19 -13.49
CA SER A 30 -3.57 -26.99 -12.64
C SER A 30 -4.01 -25.72 -13.36
N THR A 31 -3.83 -25.68 -14.68
CA THR A 31 -4.19 -24.54 -15.56
C THR A 31 -5.56 -24.68 -16.21
N ALA A 32 -6.16 -25.88 -16.18
CA ALA A 32 -7.50 -26.11 -16.72
C ALA A 32 -8.53 -25.22 -15.99
N GLY A 33 -9.09 -24.24 -16.69
CA GLY A 33 -10.10 -23.31 -16.17
C GLY A 33 -9.58 -21.95 -15.69
N ARG A 34 -8.28 -21.66 -15.81
CA ARG A 34 -7.73 -20.32 -15.57
C ARG A 34 -7.41 -19.64 -16.92
N ASN A 35 -7.65 -18.33 -17.02
CA ASN A 35 -7.07 -17.51 -18.09
C ASN A 35 -5.58 -17.34 -17.78
N VAL A 36 -4.79 -18.34 -18.18
CA VAL A 36 -3.33 -18.29 -18.06
C VAL A 36 -2.81 -17.44 -19.21
N ASP A 37 -1.96 -16.46 -18.90
CA ASP A 37 -1.35 -15.61 -19.91
C ASP A 37 -0.61 -16.47 -20.96
N THR A 38 -0.74 -16.10 -22.23
CA THR A 38 -0.14 -16.82 -23.38
C THR A 38 1.37 -17.01 -23.25
N MET A 39 2.03 -16.16 -22.45
CA MET A 39 3.46 -16.24 -22.17
C MET A 39 3.81 -17.37 -21.19
N GLU A 40 3.02 -17.63 -20.15
CA GLU A 40 3.29 -18.70 -19.17
C GLU A 40 3.11 -20.10 -19.78
N SER A 41 2.08 -20.28 -20.61
CA SER A 41 1.87 -21.53 -21.36
C SER A 41 2.95 -21.77 -22.43
N GLY A 42 3.45 -20.71 -23.06
CA GLY A 42 4.55 -20.78 -24.02
C GLY A 42 5.86 -21.29 -23.42
N TRP A 43 6.28 -20.77 -22.26
CA TRP A 43 7.52 -21.20 -21.60
C TRP A 43 7.48 -22.67 -21.15
N MET A 44 6.33 -23.15 -20.68
CA MET A 44 6.20 -24.56 -20.26
C MET A 44 6.25 -25.54 -21.44
N ALA A 45 5.69 -25.18 -22.59
CA ALA A 45 5.84 -25.97 -23.82
C ALA A 45 7.31 -26.04 -24.25
N ILE A 46 8.04 -24.92 -24.18
CA ILE A 46 9.48 -24.87 -24.50
C ILE A 46 10.27 -25.78 -23.56
N LEU A 47 10.03 -25.71 -22.25
CA LEU A 47 10.72 -26.55 -21.26
C LEU A 47 10.42 -28.04 -21.45
N PHE A 48 9.18 -28.39 -21.79
CA PHE A 48 8.80 -29.78 -22.09
C PHE A 48 9.55 -30.30 -23.32
N ILE A 49 9.56 -29.54 -24.42
CA ILE A 49 10.28 -29.91 -25.65
C ILE A 49 11.78 -30.05 -25.37
N ALA A 50 12.37 -29.09 -24.65
CA ALA A 50 13.78 -29.14 -24.27
C ALA A 50 14.11 -30.40 -23.44
N GLY A 51 13.23 -30.76 -22.50
CA GLY A 51 13.36 -31.99 -21.70
C GLY A 51 13.34 -33.26 -22.55
N VAL A 52 12.42 -33.35 -23.52
CA VAL A 52 12.36 -34.48 -24.47
C VAL A 52 13.66 -34.58 -25.29
N VAL A 53 14.15 -33.45 -25.81
CA VAL A 53 15.38 -33.41 -26.61
C VAL A 53 16.60 -33.86 -25.79
N VAL A 54 16.73 -33.40 -24.55
CA VAL A 54 17.82 -33.81 -23.64
C VAL A 54 17.80 -35.31 -23.39
N ILE A 55 16.64 -35.89 -23.10
CA ILE A 55 16.51 -37.34 -22.87
C ILE A 55 16.82 -38.12 -24.15
N ALA A 56 16.32 -37.66 -25.31
CA ALA A 56 16.57 -38.29 -26.60
C ALA A 56 18.06 -38.27 -26.98
N LEU A 57 18.76 -37.17 -26.73
CA LEU A 57 20.21 -37.06 -26.92
C LEU A 57 20.96 -38.07 -26.04
N GLY A 58 20.61 -38.14 -24.75
CA GLY A 58 21.19 -39.12 -23.83
C GLY A 58 21.01 -40.55 -24.32
N ALA A 59 19.80 -40.89 -24.77
CA ALA A 59 19.46 -42.20 -25.32
C ALA A 59 20.21 -42.51 -26.63
N ALA A 60 20.34 -41.52 -27.52
CA ALA A 60 21.07 -41.67 -28.78
C ALA A 60 22.56 -41.93 -28.56
N PHE A 61 23.20 -41.19 -27.65
CA PHE A 61 24.59 -41.45 -27.25
C PHE A 61 24.76 -42.85 -26.65
N LEU A 62 23.79 -43.33 -25.87
CA LEU A 62 23.86 -44.66 -25.25
C LEU A 62 23.63 -45.80 -26.24
N HIS A 63 22.73 -45.61 -27.20
CA HIS A 63 22.32 -46.66 -28.14
C HIS A 63 23.30 -46.81 -29.31
N PHE A 64 23.75 -45.70 -29.90
CA PHE A 64 24.61 -45.71 -31.08
C PHE A 64 26.09 -45.55 -30.76
N GLY A 65 26.43 -44.96 -29.62
CA GLY A 65 27.80 -44.74 -29.21
C GLY A 65 28.46 -46.01 -28.69
N LYS A 66 29.69 -46.29 -29.13
CA LYS A 66 30.50 -47.43 -28.64
C LYS A 66 31.75 -46.99 -27.85
N SER A 67 31.95 -45.68 -27.69
CA SER A 67 33.13 -45.11 -27.04
C SER A 67 32.85 -44.72 -25.58
N ASN A 68 33.92 -44.52 -24.81
CA ASN A 68 33.83 -43.97 -23.46
C ASN A 68 33.24 -42.56 -23.46
N PHE A 69 33.50 -41.77 -24.51
CA PHE A 69 32.91 -40.45 -24.69
C PHE A 69 31.38 -40.51 -24.75
N SER A 70 30.82 -41.43 -25.53
CA SER A 70 29.37 -41.59 -25.62
C SER A 70 28.73 -41.99 -24.30
N LEU A 71 29.41 -42.81 -23.49
CA LEU A 71 28.95 -43.19 -22.16
C LEU A 71 28.92 -41.98 -21.20
N ILE A 72 29.95 -41.13 -21.25
CA ILE A 72 30.03 -39.90 -20.44
C ILE A 72 28.91 -38.93 -20.83
N MET A 73 28.71 -38.70 -22.14
CA MET A 73 27.65 -37.80 -22.63
C MET A 73 26.25 -38.32 -22.30
N SER A 74 26.04 -39.64 -22.40
CA SER A 74 24.80 -40.28 -21.98
C SER A 74 24.52 -40.07 -20.49
N GLY A 75 25.54 -40.22 -19.64
CA GLY A 75 25.46 -39.90 -18.21
C GLY A 75 25.10 -38.44 -17.96
N PHE A 76 25.79 -37.51 -18.62
CA PHE A 76 25.52 -36.08 -18.49
C PHE A 76 24.04 -35.75 -18.77
N PHE A 77 23.50 -36.19 -19.92
CA PHE A 77 22.11 -35.93 -20.29
C PHE A 77 21.09 -36.70 -19.44
N ALA A 78 21.44 -37.87 -18.91
CA ALA A 78 20.58 -38.62 -17.99
C ALA A 78 20.41 -37.92 -16.63
N PHE A 79 21.44 -37.26 -16.11
CA PHE A 79 21.36 -36.62 -14.79
C PHE A 79 21.09 -35.11 -14.82
N LEU A 80 21.21 -34.46 -15.99
CA LEU A 80 20.94 -33.03 -16.15
C LEU A 80 19.53 -32.60 -15.68
N PRO A 81 18.43 -33.29 -16.04
CA PRO A 81 17.09 -32.90 -15.58
C PRO A 81 16.93 -33.00 -14.06
N LEU A 82 17.52 -34.04 -13.45
CA LEU A 82 17.50 -34.24 -12.00
C LEU A 82 18.27 -33.13 -11.28
N GLY A 83 19.44 -32.72 -11.81
CA GLY A 83 20.22 -31.60 -11.27
C GLY A 83 19.48 -30.27 -11.33
N ILE A 84 18.78 -30.00 -12.44
CA ILE A 84 17.94 -28.79 -12.58
C ILE A 84 16.77 -28.84 -11.59
N LEU A 85 16.06 -29.95 -11.48
CA LEU A 85 14.94 -30.12 -10.55
C LEU A 85 15.39 -29.93 -9.10
N LEU A 86 16.50 -30.55 -8.70
CA LEU A 86 17.08 -30.37 -7.36
C LEU A 86 17.50 -28.93 -7.11
N SER A 87 18.00 -28.22 -8.12
CA SER A 87 18.36 -26.79 -8.00
C SER A 87 17.13 -25.90 -7.82
N ILE A 88 16.02 -26.20 -8.50
CA ILE A 88 14.73 -25.49 -8.34
C ILE A 88 14.11 -25.80 -6.98
N LEU A 89 14.15 -27.06 -6.54
CA LEU A 89 13.69 -27.44 -5.21
C LEU A 89 14.54 -26.76 -4.13
N ALA A 90 15.86 -26.74 -4.30
CA ALA A 90 16.77 -26.02 -3.43
C ALA A 90 16.44 -24.52 -3.39
N SER A 91 16.22 -23.86 -4.53
CA SER A 91 15.91 -22.42 -4.55
C SER A 91 14.55 -22.05 -3.96
N ASN A 92 13.56 -22.94 -4.06
CA ASN A 92 12.21 -22.71 -3.55
C ASN A 92 12.01 -23.13 -2.09
N TYR A 93 12.72 -24.18 -1.62
CA TYR A 93 12.53 -24.76 -0.29
C TYR A 93 13.70 -24.53 0.67
N LEU A 94 14.90 -24.13 0.21
CA LEU A 94 15.95 -23.66 1.11
C LEU A 94 15.78 -22.14 1.34
N PRO A 95 15.45 -21.71 2.56
CA PRO A 95 15.24 -20.29 2.88
C PRO A 95 16.48 -19.41 2.61
N SER A 96 17.67 -20.02 2.56
CA SER A 96 18.95 -19.33 2.37
C SER A 96 19.10 -18.64 1.02
N PHE A 97 18.31 -18.99 -0.01
CA PHE A 97 18.41 -18.37 -1.34
C PHE A 97 17.42 -17.23 -1.59
N LYS A 98 16.32 -17.10 -0.82
CA LYS A 98 15.46 -15.91 -0.86
C LYS A 98 15.91 -14.94 0.23
N ARG A 99 16.81 -14.01 -0.11
CA ARG A 99 17.14 -12.90 0.77
C ARG A 99 15.90 -12.01 0.90
N ASN A 100 15.24 -12.05 2.06
CA ASN A 100 14.22 -11.07 2.40
C ASN A 100 14.93 -9.71 2.55
N LEU A 101 14.73 -8.83 1.57
CA LEU A 101 15.23 -7.46 1.63
C LEU A 101 14.61 -6.74 2.82
N SER A 102 15.43 -6.02 3.59
CA SER A 102 14.91 -5.12 4.62
C SER A 102 14.13 -3.96 3.98
N MET A 103 13.31 -3.23 4.74
CA MET A 103 12.63 -2.06 4.20
C MET A 103 13.63 -0.98 3.81
N ALA A 104 14.72 -0.79 4.55
CA ALA A 104 15.80 0.10 4.17
C ALA A 104 16.47 -0.32 2.86
N GLU A 105 16.76 -1.62 2.67
CA GLU A 105 17.31 -2.14 1.41
C GLU A 105 16.34 -1.97 0.24
N PHE A 106 15.05 -2.11 0.50
CA PHE A 106 14.00 -1.90 -0.49
C PHE A 106 13.98 -0.44 -0.94
N TYR A 107 13.80 0.54 -0.04
CA TYR A 107 13.64 1.95 -0.42
C TYR A 107 14.94 2.67 -0.77
N TYR A 108 16.11 2.20 -0.31
CA TYR A 108 17.38 2.91 -0.48
C TYR A 108 18.46 2.01 -1.09
N GLN A 109 18.74 2.21 -2.39
CA GLN A 109 19.82 1.48 -3.07
C GLN A 109 21.21 2.05 -2.80
N ASP A 110 21.31 3.37 -2.60
CA ASP A 110 22.57 4.01 -2.25
C ASP A 110 23.07 3.56 -0.86
N LYS A 111 24.34 3.17 -0.77
CA LYS A 111 24.92 2.62 0.46
C LYS A 111 24.97 3.64 1.60
N SER A 112 25.17 4.92 1.30
CA SER A 112 25.22 5.96 2.33
C SER A 112 23.83 6.24 2.90
N GLN A 113 22.83 6.33 2.02
CA GLN A 113 21.44 6.52 2.43
C GLN A 113 20.90 5.32 3.19
N ARG A 114 21.21 4.12 2.70
CA ARG A 114 20.76 2.87 3.33
C ARG A 114 21.26 2.73 4.76
N LYS A 115 22.48 3.16 5.08
CA LYS A 115 22.98 3.12 6.48
C LYS A 115 22.10 3.92 7.44
N ILE A 116 21.64 5.10 7.00
CA ILE A 116 20.71 5.92 7.79
C ILE A 116 19.36 5.21 7.89
N ALA A 117 18.83 4.72 6.77
CA ALA A 117 17.55 4.02 6.74
C ALA A 117 17.56 2.73 7.58
N GLU A 118 18.63 1.96 7.59
CA GLU A 118 18.80 0.77 8.44
C GLU A 118 18.81 1.14 9.92
N ALA A 119 19.47 2.24 10.29
CA ALA A 119 19.45 2.74 11.67
C ALA A 119 18.03 3.17 12.09
N ILE A 120 17.28 3.81 11.18
CA ILE A 120 15.87 4.17 11.39
C ILE A 120 15.01 2.90 11.52
N GLU A 121 15.16 1.92 10.62
CA GLU A 121 14.40 0.67 10.60
C GLU A 121 14.58 -0.14 11.88
N ASN A 122 15.79 -0.14 12.43
CA ASN A 122 16.13 -0.84 13.67
C ASN A 122 15.82 -0.04 14.94
N GLY A 123 15.35 1.21 14.82
CA GLY A 123 15.09 2.07 15.98
C GLY A 123 16.36 2.51 16.73
N ASP A 124 17.53 2.50 16.10
CA ASP A 124 18.80 2.88 16.73
C ASP A 124 18.95 4.40 16.78
N VAL A 125 18.36 4.99 17.82
CA VAL A 125 18.36 6.44 18.06
C VAL A 125 19.79 7.03 18.10
N ALA A 126 20.75 6.29 18.65
CA ALA A 126 22.14 6.76 18.80
C ALA A 126 22.86 6.79 17.44
N ALA A 127 22.71 5.73 16.65
CA ALA A 127 23.27 5.67 15.31
C ALA A 127 22.63 6.74 14.40
N VAL A 128 21.30 6.90 14.44
CA VAL A 128 20.61 7.95 13.67
C VAL A 128 21.19 9.33 14.00
N LYS A 129 21.34 9.65 15.29
CA LYS A 129 21.88 10.94 15.75
C LYS A 129 23.28 11.25 15.20
N GLN A 130 24.12 10.23 15.06
CA GLN A 130 25.46 10.39 14.51
C GLN A 130 25.43 10.49 12.98
N LEU A 131 24.66 9.62 12.33
CA LEU A 131 24.67 9.47 10.88
C LEU A 131 24.00 10.64 10.14
N ILE A 132 23.03 11.33 10.75
CA ILE A 132 22.33 12.46 10.10
C ILE A 132 23.12 13.78 10.11
N GLN A 133 24.24 13.86 10.83
CA GLN A 133 24.99 15.12 10.96
C GLN A 133 25.60 15.54 9.62
N GLY A 134 25.27 16.75 9.17
CA GLY A 134 25.76 17.30 7.91
C GLY A 134 25.20 16.60 6.66
N GLN A 135 24.19 15.74 6.80
CA GLN A 135 23.52 15.06 5.70
C GLN A 135 22.30 15.84 5.23
N GLU A 136 22.00 15.75 3.92
CA GLU A 136 20.74 16.25 3.38
C GLU A 136 19.63 15.25 3.66
N LEU A 137 18.62 15.65 4.45
CA LEU A 137 17.58 14.72 4.94
C LEU A 137 16.32 14.68 4.07
N ASN A 138 16.18 15.60 3.12
CA ASN A 138 15.01 15.73 2.26
C ASN A 138 15.17 15.02 0.91
N ILE A 139 16.32 14.36 0.69
CA ILE A 139 16.53 13.48 -0.45
C ILE A 139 15.64 12.25 -0.34
N THR A 140 15.11 11.80 -1.48
CA THR A 140 14.34 10.57 -1.55
C THR A 140 15.23 9.40 -1.94
N GLY A 141 14.83 8.20 -1.51
CA GLY A 141 15.44 6.95 -1.93
C GLY A 141 15.18 6.62 -3.40
N THR A 142 15.32 5.34 -3.75
CA THR A 142 15.16 4.89 -5.13
C THR A 142 13.67 4.84 -5.51
N PRO A 143 13.27 5.42 -6.67
CA PRO A 143 11.90 5.27 -7.17
C PRO A 143 11.54 3.80 -7.39
N HIS A 144 10.34 3.40 -6.99
CA HIS A 144 9.82 2.05 -7.19
C HIS A 144 8.70 2.05 -8.22
N LYS A 145 8.52 0.92 -8.91
CA LYS A 145 7.43 0.75 -9.90
C LYS A 145 6.04 0.83 -9.26
N ASP A 146 5.94 0.45 -7.99
CA ASP A 146 4.67 0.32 -7.27
C ASP A 146 4.50 1.34 -6.13
N GLY A 147 5.38 2.35 -6.02
CA GLY A 147 5.28 3.33 -4.94
C GLY A 147 6.24 4.52 -5.04
N ASP A 148 5.91 5.55 -4.27
CA ASP A 148 6.67 6.80 -4.19
C ASP A 148 8.06 6.58 -3.57
N SER A 149 9.05 7.29 -4.09
CA SER A 149 10.35 7.42 -3.43
C SER A 149 10.17 8.18 -2.11
N LEU A 150 10.61 7.61 -1.00
CA LEU A 150 10.44 8.21 0.33
C LEU A 150 11.72 8.93 0.78
N ASN A 151 11.58 10.08 1.42
CA ASN A 151 12.66 10.64 2.25
C ASN A 151 12.71 9.94 3.63
N TYR A 152 13.73 10.25 4.43
CA TYR A 152 13.93 9.57 5.72
C TYR A 152 12.76 9.74 6.70
N LEU A 153 12.12 10.92 6.71
CA LEU A 153 10.98 11.17 7.59
C LEU A 153 9.73 10.43 7.13
N GLN A 154 9.43 10.43 5.83
CA GLN A 154 8.36 9.60 5.24
C GLN A 154 8.60 8.12 5.52
N PHE A 155 9.85 7.66 5.38
CA PHE A 155 10.23 6.28 5.67
C PHE A 155 10.03 5.92 7.14
N ALA A 156 10.48 6.76 8.08
CA ALA A 156 10.25 6.55 9.51
C ALA A 156 8.75 6.47 9.87
N ILE A 157 7.93 7.33 9.27
CA ILE A 157 6.47 7.36 9.45
C ILE A 157 5.80 6.13 8.82
N ARG A 158 6.26 5.70 7.64
CA ARG A 158 5.77 4.51 6.95
C ARG A 158 6.05 3.24 7.74
N LEU A 159 7.26 3.10 8.28
CA LEU A 159 7.63 1.97 9.12
C LEU A 159 6.75 1.85 10.38
N ARG A 160 6.42 2.99 10.99
CA ARG A 160 5.47 3.03 12.12
C ARG A 160 4.08 2.55 11.76
N SER A 161 3.68 2.79 10.53
CA SER A 161 2.38 2.40 10.01
C SER A 161 2.31 0.92 9.60
N THR A 162 3.45 0.22 9.56
CA THR A 162 3.54 -1.21 9.23
C THR A 162 3.79 -2.03 10.50
N PRO A 163 2.93 -3.00 10.85
CA PRO A 163 3.12 -3.84 12.02
C PRO A 163 4.31 -4.77 11.81
N THR A 164 5.48 -4.39 12.33
CA THR A 164 6.68 -5.24 12.35
C THR A 164 7.15 -5.37 13.80
N GLU A 165 7.51 -6.58 14.23
CA GLU A 165 7.96 -6.87 15.60
C GLU A 165 9.20 -6.07 16.03
N LYS A 166 9.95 -5.53 15.06
CA LYS A 166 11.19 -4.77 15.29
C LYS A 166 10.95 -3.30 15.63
N PHE A 167 9.76 -2.76 15.38
CA PHE A 167 9.50 -1.32 15.44
C PHE A 167 8.82 -0.91 16.76
N GLN A 168 9.60 -0.40 17.72
CA GLN A 168 9.15 -0.03 19.07
C GLN A 168 8.59 1.41 19.14
N GLU A 169 7.46 1.67 19.81
CA GLU A 169 6.81 2.99 19.75
C GLU A 169 7.69 4.18 20.21
N GLU A 170 8.39 4.03 21.35
CA GLU A 170 9.19 5.10 21.97
C GLU A 170 10.44 5.49 21.14
N PRO A 171 11.34 4.57 20.75
CA PRO A 171 12.50 4.89 19.90
C PRO A 171 12.11 5.58 18.59
N ASN A 172 10.96 5.20 18.02
CA ASN A 172 10.52 5.73 16.74
C ASN A 172 9.96 7.13 16.84
N LEU A 173 9.25 7.46 17.91
CA LEU A 173 8.88 8.84 18.19
C LEU A 173 10.12 9.72 18.40
N ALA A 174 11.15 9.20 19.09
CA ALA A 174 12.41 9.92 19.27
C ALA A 174 13.13 10.18 17.94
N ILE A 175 13.17 9.20 17.03
CA ILE A 175 13.75 9.34 15.69
C ILE A 175 12.97 10.37 14.86
N ILE A 176 11.63 10.31 14.85
CA ILE A 176 10.79 11.29 14.13
C ILE A 176 11.09 12.71 14.62
N LYS A 177 11.09 12.93 15.94
CA LYS A 177 11.42 14.23 16.54
C LYS A 177 12.83 14.69 16.15
N MET A 178 13.79 13.77 16.12
CA MET A 178 15.17 14.06 15.77
C MET A 178 15.35 14.46 14.30
N LEU A 179 14.70 13.75 13.38
CA LEU A 179 14.72 14.07 11.95
C LEU A 179 14.11 15.45 11.68
N ILE A 180 12.98 15.75 12.31
CA ILE A 180 12.36 17.08 12.27
C ILE A 180 13.31 18.15 12.79
N ALA A 181 13.90 17.95 13.98
CA ALA A 181 14.84 18.89 14.58
C ALA A 181 16.11 19.11 13.74
N ALA A 182 16.49 18.12 12.94
CA ALA A 182 17.62 18.18 12.01
C ALA A 182 17.25 18.78 10.64
N GLY A 183 16.01 19.24 10.44
CA GLY A 183 15.58 19.96 9.23
C GLY A 183 14.85 19.13 8.18
N SER A 184 14.40 17.91 8.51
CA SER A 184 13.49 17.17 7.61
C SER A 184 12.18 17.92 7.42
N ASN A 185 11.72 18.06 6.17
CA ASN A 185 10.46 18.69 5.81
C ASN A 185 9.29 17.73 6.12
N PRO A 186 8.41 18.07 7.08
CA PRO A 186 7.31 17.19 7.48
C PRO A 186 6.13 17.19 6.50
N THR A 187 6.08 18.11 5.53
CA THR A 187 4.95 18.25 4.59
C THR A 187 4.71 16.97 3.77
N LEU A 188 5.76 16.35 3.25
CA LEU A 188 5.63 15.12 2.46
C LEU A 188 5.35 13.88 3.34
N ALA A 189 5.65 13.97 4.63
CA ALA A 189 5.41 12.90 5.60
C ALA A 189 4.01 12.95 6.23
N LEU A 190 3.32 14.09 6.15
CA LEU A 190 1.99 14.25 6.73
C LEU A 190 0.93 13.29 6.10
N PRO A 191 0.85 13.12 4.76
CA PRO A 191 -0.09 12.18 4.15
C PRO A 191 0.12 10.73 4.61
N GLU A 192 1.38 10.32 4.79
CA GLU A 192 1.76 8.96 5.17
C GLU A 192 1.10 8.48 6.46
N GLY A 193 0.94 9.40 7.41
CA GLY A 193 0.47 9.08 8.74
C GLY A 193 -1.01 9.33 8.99
N ILE A 194 -1.74 10.00 8.10
CA ILE A 194 -3.02 10.65 8.45
C ILE A 194 -4.10 9.70 8.96
N ARG A 195 -4.12 8.44 8.49
CA ARG A 195 -5.10 7.41 8.92
C ARG A 195 -4.55 6.37 9.88
N ARG A 196 -3.23 6.30 10.03
CA ARG A 196 -2.55 5.16 10.68
C ARG A 196 -1.77 5.57 11.92
N LEU A 197 -1.44 6.85 12.05
CA LEU A 197 -0.74 7.36 13.22
C LEU A 197 -1.69 7.92 14.26
N PRO A 198 -1.31 7.83 15.55
CA PRO A 198 -2.01 8.53 16.59
C PRO A 198 -1.90 10.05 16.42
N GLN A 199 -2.92 10.74 16.93
CA GLN A 199 -3.14 12.18 16.75
C GLN A 199 -1.98 13.05 17.25
N ASP A 200 -1.23 12.56 18.25
CA ASP A 200 -0.06 13.22 18.84
C ASP A 200 1.07 13.40 17.82
N VAL A 201 1.31 12.41 16.95
CA VAL A 201 2.35 12.50 15.92
C VAL A 201 1.89 13.33 14.74
N ILE A 202 0.61 13.28 14.39
CA ILE A 202 0.04 14.20 13.39
C ILE A 202 0.18 15.65 13.88
N ARG A 203 -0.11 15.91 15.16
CA ARG A 203 0.10 17.20 15.80
C ARG A 203 1.57 17.62 15.76
N LEU A 204 2.50 16.71 16.08
CA LEU A 204 3.94 16.97 16.00
C LEU A 204 4.37 17.42 14.59
N LEU A 205 3.91 16.74 13.54
CA LEU A 205 4.23 17.10 12.16
C LEU A 205 3.69 18.48 11.78
N LEU A 206 2.45 18.79 12.19
CA LEU A 206 1.81 20.08 11.94
C LEU A 206 2.44 21.22 12.75
N ASP A 207 2.82 20.97 14.01
CA ASP A 207 3.54 21.93 14.86
C ASP A 207 4.94 22.22 14.30
N ALA A 208 5.54 21.23 13.62
CA ALA A 208 6.79 21.38 12.88
C ALA A 208 6.65 22.07 11.51
N GLY A 209 5.46 22.56 11.15
CA GLY A 209 5.23 23.33 9.93
C GLY A 209 4.86 22.51 8.70
N ALA A 210 4.36 21.27 8.85
CA ALA A 210 3.80 20.54 7.72
C ALA A 210 2.61 21.30 7.12
N ASP A 211 2.59 21.47 5.79
CA ASP A 211 1.45 22.10 5.12
C ASP A 211 0.21 21.18 5.14
N PRO A 212 -0.88 21.57 5.82
CA PRO A 212 -2.09 20.75 5.88
C PRO A 212 -2.87 20.75 4.56
N ASN A 213 -2.48 21.58 3.58
CA ASN A 213 -3.09 21.65 2.25
C ASN A 213 -2.42 20.75 1.21
N THR A 214 -1.49 19.89 1.64
CA THR A 214 -0.91 18.86 0.78
C THR A 214 -1.99 17.92 0.22
N HIS A 215 -1.62 17.15 -0.81
CA HIS A 215 -2.50 16.15 -1.38
C HIS A 215 -2.28 14.80 -0.70
N GLY A 216 -3.37 14.05 -0.53
CA GLY A 216 -3.31 12.67 -0.06
C GLY A 216 -3.02 11.66 -1.18
N PHE A 217 -2.95 10.38 -0.84
CA PHE A 217 -2.75 9.27 -1.80
C PHE A 217 -4.02 8.91 -2.57
N VAL A 218 -5.19 9.19 -2.01
CA VAL A 218 -6.48 8.85 -2.60
C VAL A 218 -6.87 9.92 -3.62
N LYS A 219 -6.86 9.55 -4.91
CA LYS A 219 -7.29 10.39 -6.05
C LYS A 219 -6.56 11.75 -6.16
N SER A 220 -5.39 11.89 -5.50
CA SER A 220 -4.62 13.13 -5.41
C SER A 220 -5.44 14.34 -4.94
N GLY A 221 -6.44 14.12 -4.08
CA GLY A 221 -7.28 15.18 -3.53
C GLY A 221 -6.66 15.87 -2.31
N PRO A 222 -7.21 17.01 -1.85
CA PRO A 222 -6.74 17.67 -0.64
C PRO A 222 -6.75 16.72 0.57
N LEU A 223 -5.67 16.72 1.35
CA LEU A 223 -5.47 15.79 2.48
C LEU A 223 -6.63 15.80 3.49
N LEU A 224 -7.28 16.96 3.65
CA LEU A 224 -8.43 17.11 4.54
C LEU A 224 -9.53 16.06 4.26
N PHE A 225 -9.78 15.68 3.01
CA PHE A 225 -10.77 14.64 2.69
C PHE A 225 -10.39 13.27 3.21
N GLU A 226 -9.09 12.96 3.34
CA GLU A 226 -8.65 11.68 3.88
C GLU A 226 -8.80 11.58 5.39
N ALA A 227 -8.67 12.71 6.08
CA ALA A 227 -8.89 12.80 7.51
C ALA A 227 -10.38 12.75 7.89
N ILE A 228 -11.30 13.06 6.97
CA ILE A 228 -12.74 12.99 7.23
C ILE A 228 -13.20 11.53 7.15
N GLY A 229 -13.71 11.01 8.27
CA GLY A 229 -14.12 9.61 8.39
C GLY A 229 -15.31 9.41 9.32
N GLN A 230 -15.53 8.16 9.71
CA GLN A 230 -16.70 7.75 10.51
C GLN A 230 -16.38 7.65 11.99
N THR A 231 -15.10 7.70 12.36
CA THR A 231 -14.65 7.58 13.74
C THR A 231 -14.37 8.95 14.37
N LYS A 232 -14.41 9.01 15.69
CA LYS A 232 -14.00 10.20 16.45
C LYS A 232 -12.57 10.63 16.13
N THR A 233 -11.64 9.66 16.08
CA THR A 233 -10.22 9.91 15.83
C THR A 233 -9.97 10.58 14.48
N GLU A 234 -10.62 10.08 13.42
CA GLU A 234 -10.55 10.69 12.08
C GLU A 234 -11.07 12.13 12.11
N ASN A 235 -12.26 12.34 12.68
CA ASN A 235 -12.86 13.67 12.75
C ASN A 235 -12.06 14.66 13.63
N ASP A 236 -11.40 14.18 14.69
CA ASP A 236 -10.49 14.99 15.51
C ASP A 236 -9.20 15.36 14.74
N ILE A 237 -8.70 14.48 13.87
CA ILE A 237 -7.60 14.78 12.95
C ILE A 237 -8.03 15.81 11.91
N ALA A 238 -9.24 15.69 11.34
CA ALA A 238 -9.78 16.68 10.42
C ALA A 238 -9.91 18.08 11.08
N ILE A 239 -10.42 18.14 12.31
CA ILE A 239 -10.45 19.38 13.10
C ILE A 239 -9.03 19.94 13.29
N LEU A 240 -8.06 19.09 13.63
CA LEU A 240 -6.68 19.51 13.83
C LEU A 240 -6.04 20.08 12.56
N LEU A 241 -6.27 19.46 11.39
CA LEU A 241 -5.81 20.00 10.10
C LEU A 241 -6.41 21.39 9.84
N VAL A 242 -7.71 21.57 10.09
CA VAL A 242 -8.40 22.86 9.93
C VAL A 242 -7.85 23.91 10.90
N GLN A 243 -7.60 23.55 12.17
CA GLN A 243 -6.95 24.44 13.14
C GLN A 243 -5.55 24.89 12.68
N LYS A 244 -4.89 24.08 11.86
CA LYS A 244 -3.56 24.36 11.31
C LYS A 244 -3.59 25.03 9.94
N GLY A 245 -4.77 25.42 9.44
CA GLY A 245 -4.90 26.19 8.21
C GLY A 245 -5.26 25.36 6.97
N ALA A 246 -5.81 24.16 7.14
CA ALA A 246 -6.39 23.42 6.02
C ALA A 246 -7.56 24.20 5.39
N ARG A 247 -7.56 24.35 4.07
CA ARG A 247 -8.62 25.01 3.32
C ARG A 247 -9.89 24.14 3.37
N CYS A 248 -10.97 24.70 3.91
CA CYS A 248 -12.24 24.00 4.13
C CYS A 248 -13.23 24.11 2.94
N ASN A 249 -12.94 24.94 1.93
CA ASN A 249 -13.79 25.18 0.75
C ASN A 249 -13.21 24.63 -0.56
N VAL A 250 -12.18 23.79 -0.47
CA VAL A 250 -11.64 23.04 -1.62
C VAL A 250 -12.64 22.01 -2.10
N ARG A 251 -12.43 21.48 -3.32
CA ARG A 251 -13.32 20.47 -3.91
C ARG A 251 -12.54 19.21 -4.23
N ASN A 252 -13.14 18.05 -3.96
CA ASN A 252 -12.60 16.77 -4.40
C ASN A 252 -12.96 16.50 -5.89
N ALA A 253 -12.55 15.34 -6.42
CA ALA A 253 -12.82 14.95 -7.80
C ALA A 253 -14.32 14.87 -8.15
N GLU A 254 -15.17 14.59 -7.17
CA GLU A 254 -16.64 14.58 -7.34
C GLU A 254 -17.29 15.97 -7.15
N GLY A 255 -16.48 17.02 -6.96
CA GLY A 255 -16.97 18.38 -6.75
C GLY A 255 -17.52 18.67 -5.35
N ASN A 256 -17.38 17.75 -4.40
CA ASN A 256 -17.82 17.94 -3.02
C ASN A 256 -16.85 18.84 -2.26
N THR A 257 -17.38 19.74 -1.44
CA THR A 257 -16.60 20.40 -0.38
C THR A 257 -16.37 19.45 0.80
N PRO A 258 -15.38 19.70 1.68
CA PRO A 258 -15.22 18.96 2.93
C PRO A 258 -16.52 18.84 3.74
N LEU A 259 -17.30 19.92 3.78
CA LEU A 259 -18.59 19.96 4.45
C LEU A 259 -19.61 18.99 3.83
N MET A 260 -19.75 19.01 2.50
CA MET A 260 -20.61 18.07 1.77
C MET A 260 -20.14 16.63 1.94
N PHE A 261 -18.83 16.39 1.86
CA PHE A 261 -18.23 15.07 1.98
C PHE A 261 -18.46 14.47 3.37
N ALA A 262 -18.31 15.26 4.44
CA ALA A 262 -18.63 14.83 5.79
C ALA A 262 -20.12 14.45 5.93
N ALA A 263 -21.03 15.26 5.38
CA ALA A 263 -22.47 14.97 5.43
C ALA A 263 -22.88 13.75 4.60
N LEU A 264 -22.30 13.54 3.42
CA LEU A 264 -22.55 12.36 2.58
C LEU A 264 -22.07 11.06 3.22
N ASN A 265 -20.99 11.13 4.01
CA ASN A 265 -20.51 10.00 4.79
C ASN A 265 -21.29 9.80 6.09
N ALA A 266 -22.06 10.79 6.55
CA ALA A 266 -22.91 10.66 7.73
C ALA A 266 -24.23 9.94 7.39
N GLY A 267 -24.80 9.26 8.38
CA GLY A 267 -26.09 8.58 8.26
C GLY A 267 -27.08 8.93 9.37
N THR A 268 -28.15 8.15 9.47
CA THR A 268 -29.24 8.31 10.44
C THR A 268 -29.00 7.45 11.69
N SER A 269 -28.12 7.90 12.59
CA SER A 269 -27.80 7.19 13.84
C SER A 269 -26.98 8.07 14.80
N GLU A 270 -27.06 7.79 16.10
CA GLU A 270 -26.25 8.43 17.16
C GLU A 270 -24.73 8.28 16.93
N ARG A 271 -24.29 7.18 16.30
CA ARG A 271 -22.86 6.95 16.01
C ARG A 271 -22.21 8.07 15.18
N TRP A 272 -23.01 8.87 14.47
CA TRP A 272 -22.55 9.97 13.64
C TRP A 272 -22.37 11.29 14.41
N GLN A 273 -22.52 11.29 15.74
CA GLN A 273 -22.35 12.48 16.58
C GLN A 273 -21.03 13.22 16.30
N ASP A 274 -19.92 12.50 16.13
CA ASP A 274 -18.60 13.10 15.92
C ASP A 274 -18.47 13.71 14.51
N THR A 275 -19.13 13.12 13.51
CA THR A 275 -19.22 13.69 12.17
C THR A 275 -20.05 14.97 12.17
N TRP A 276 -21.19 15.00 12.88
CA TRP A 276 -22.00 16.21 13.03
C TRP A 276 -21.31 17.29 13.85
N ARG A 277 -20.51 16.91 14.86
CA ARG A 277 -19.60 17.82 15.59
C ARG A 277 -18.58 18.45 14.65
N LEU A 278 -17.93 17.66 13.79
CA LEU A 278 -17.02 18.18 12.76
C LEU A 278 -17.74 19.13 11.80
N ILE A 279 -18.90 18.74 11.26
CA ILE A 279 -19.70 19.57 10.34
C ILE A 279 -20.02 20.92 10.97
N ARG A 280 -20.50 20.91 12.22
CA ARG A 280 -20.77 22.13 12.98
C ARG A 280 -19.51 22.97 13.17
N TYR A 281 -18.39 22.34 13.53
CA TYR A 281 -17.10 23.02 13.66
C TYR A 281 -16.68 23.70 12.35
N LEU A 282 -16.82 23.02 11.21
CA LEU A 282 -16.50 23.57 9.89
C LEU A 282 -17.32 24.83 9.60
N ILE A 283 -18.62 24.83 9.91
CA ILE A 283 -19.49 25.98 9.71
C ILE A 283 -19.13 27.13 10.67
N GLU A 284 -19.10 26.85 11.98
CA GLU A 284 -19.00 27.90 13.00
C GLU A 284 -17.57 28.44 13.19
N LYS A 285 -16.55 27.60 12.96
CA LYS A 285 -15.15 27.93 13.29
C LYS A 285 -14.24 27.98 12.08
N ALA A 286 -14.59 27.32 10.98
CA ALA A 286 -13.76 27.28 9.78
C ALA A 286 -14.32 28.09 8.61
N ASN A 287 -15.45 28.78 8.77
CA ASN A 287 -16.11 29.55 7.71
C ASN A 287 -16.34 28.71 6.44
N ALA A 288 -16.73 27.45 6.62
CA ALA A 288 -17.06 26.56 5.52
C ALA A 288 -18.33 27.05 4.81
N ASP A 289 -18.24 27.16 3.48
CA ASP A 289 -19.35 27.54 2.62
C ASP A 289 -20.35 26.39 2.52
N TYR A 290 -21.52 26.60 3.15
CA TYR A 290 -22.65 25.68 3.14
C TYR A 290 -23.72 26.06 2.09
N THR A 291 -23.56 27.18 1.38
CA THR A 291 -24.48 27.63 0.33
C THR A 291 -24.07 27.13 -1.05
N PHE A 292 -22.80 26.70 -1.20
CA PHE A 292 -22.31 26.10 -2.44
C PHE A 292 -23.23 24.99 -2.98
N LYS A 293 -23.47 25.04 -4.28
CA LYS A 293 -24.27 24.07 -5.03
C LYS A 293 -23.44 23.50 -6.17
N ARG A 294 -23.33 22.17 -6.22
CA ARG A 294 -22.67 21.46 -7.31
C ARG A 294 -23.43 21.66 -8.64
N PRO A 295 -22.77 21.48 -9.81
CA PRO A 295 -23.42 21.58 -11.11
C PRO A 295 -24.62 20.64 -11.33
N ASP A 296 -24.61 19.47 -10.68
CA ASP A 296 -25.72 18.51 -10.69
C ASP A 296 -26.85 18.85 -9.70
N GLY A 297 -26.73 19.99 -9.02
CA GLY A 297 -27.75 20.53 -8.12
C GLY A 297 -27.63 20.08 -6.68
N VAL A 298 -26.71 19.18 -6.35
CA VAL A 298 -26.48 18.73 -4.97
C VAL A 298 -25.89 19.88 -4.15
N SER A 299 -26.56 20.24 -3.05
CA SER A 299 -26.09 21.20 -2.05
C SER A 299 -25.99 20.57 -0.67
N PHE A 300 -25.23 21.16 0.24
CA PHE A 300 -25.17 20.73 1.63
C PHE A 300 -26.57 20.69 2.27
N SER A 301 -27.40 21.70 1.97
CA SER A 301 -28.79 21.74 2.43
C SER A 301 -29.63 20.57 1.92
N SER A 302 -29.50 20.19 0.64
CA SER A 302 -30.26 19.05 0.10
C SER A 302 -29.86 17.73 0.76
N ILE A 303 -28.58 17.57 1.11
CA ILE A 303 -28.07 16.37 1.79
C ILE A 303 -28.65 16.31 3.21
N THR A 304 -28.53 17.40 3.98
CA THR A 304 -29.03 17.46 5.37
C THR A 304 -30.54 17.28 5.45
N GLN A 305 -31.31 17.84 4.51
CA GLN A 305 -32.76 17.63 4.43
C GLN A 305 -33.12 16.17 4.14
N SER A 306 -32.40 15.51 3.23
CA SER A 306 -32.60 14.08 2.94
C SER A 306 -32.32 13.22 4.17
N ILE A 307 -31.26 13.52 4.93
CA ILE A 307 -30.94 12.81 6.18
C ILE A 307 -32.03 13.06 7.23
N HIS A 308 -32.50 14.30 7.37
CA HIS A 308 -33.57 14.64 8.32
C HIS A 308 -34.86 13.89 8.03
N LYS A 309 -35.29 13.88 6.76
CA LYS A 309 -36.47 13.14 6.30
C LYS A 309 -36.35 11.65 6.63
N LYS A 310 -35.21 11.04 6.29
CA LYS A 310 -34.95 9.62 6.57
C LYS A 310 -34.97 9.33 8.08
N ALA A 311 -34.41 10.20 8.91
CA ALA A 311 -34.43 10.05 10.36
C ALA A 311 -35.87 10.06 10.93
N ILE A 312 -36.75 10.91 10.39
CA ILE A 312 -38.17 10.95 10.77
C ILE A 312 -38.87 9.64 10.38
N GLU A 313 -38.65 9.16 9.15
CA GLU A 313 -39.22 7.90 8.65
C GLU A 313 -38.77 6.70 9.49
N GLU A 314 -37.50 6.67 9.89
CA GLU A 314 -36.90 5.63 10.71
C GLU A 314 -37.14 5.82 12.22
N LYS A 315 -37.81 6.91 12.64
CA LYS A 315 -38.04 7.28 14.04
C LYS A 315 -36.75 7.38 14.87
N VAL A 316 -35.66 7.83 14.24
CA VAL A 316 -34.35 8.03 14.86
C VAL A 316 -34.23 9.46 15.36
N ILE A 317 -33.83 9.62 16.62
CA ILE A 317 -33.46 10.92 17.17
C ILE A 317 -32.02 11.22 16.74
N MET A 318 -31.82 12.34 16.05
CA MET A 318 -30.51 12.74 15.55
C MET A 318 -29.66 13.38 16.67
N PRO A 319 -28.32 13.39 16.55
CA PRO A 319 -27.44 14.06 17.51
C PRO A 319 -27.75 15.55 17.67
N ALA A 320 -27.44 16.13 18.84
CA ALA A 320 -27.70 17.56 19.11
C ALA A 320 -27.02 18.50 18.10
N ASP A 321 -25.79 18.18 17.67
CA ASP A 321 -25.06 18.96 16.67
C ASP A 321 -25.75 18.96 15.29
N PHE A 322 -26.47 17.88 14.94
CA PHE A 322 -27.26 17.85 13.70
C PHE A 322 -28.37 18.92 13.72
N TYR A 323 -29.11 19.03 14.83
CA TYR A 323 -30.15 20.04 14.96
C TYR A 323 -29.59 21.46 15.05
N ALA A 324 -28.41 21.64 15.66
CA ALA A 324 -27.71 22.92 15.63
C ALA A 324 -27.36 23.33 14.20
N VAL A 325 -26.83 22.40 13.40
CA VAL A 325 -26.52 22.62 11.98
C VAL A 325 -27.79 22.94 11.18
N LEU A 326 -28.87 22.17 11.35
CA LEU A 326 -30.16 22.46 10.69
C LEU A 326 -30.65 23.88 11.00
N LYS A 327 -30.60 24.28 12.26
CA LYS A 327 -31.00 25.63 12.69
C LYS A 327 -30.15 26.72 12.02
N ILE A 328 -28.86 26.49 11.80
CA ILE A 328 -28.01 27.45 11.09
C ILE A 328 -28.50 27.60 9.64
N ILE A 329 -28.70 26.48 8.94
CA ILE A 329 -29.13 26.47 7.53
C ILE A 329 -30.52 27.11 7.36
N GLU A 330 -31.47 26.82 8.27
CA GLU A 330 -32.85 27.32 8.18
C GLU A 330 -33.01 28.81 8.49
N ASN A 331 -32.07 29.37 9.25
CA ASN A 331 -32.06 30.79 9.58
C ASN A 331 -31.25 31.63 8.57
N ASP A 332 -30.66 31.01 7.56
CA ASP A 332 -29.96 31.70 6.48
C ASP A 332 -30.97 32.50 5.61
N PRO A 333 -30.81 33.84 5.50
CA PRO A 333 -31.67 34.69 4.68
C PRO A 333 -31.79 34.25 3.23
N GLU A 334 -30.74 33.69 2.62
CA GLU A 334 -30.76 33.29 1.21
C GLU A 334 -31.69 32.09 0.95
N GLN A 335 -31.84 31.19 1.93
CA GLN A 335 -32.79 30.07 1.83
C GLN A 335 -34.24 30.50 2.09
N ARG A 336 -34.47 31.53 2.91
CA ARG A 336 -35.82 32.09 3.13
C ARG A 336 -36.41 32.69 1.86
N ILE A 337 -35.58 33.33 1.02
CA ILE A 337 -36.03 33.94 -0.24
C ILE A 337 -36.51 32.85 -1.21
N SER A 338 -35.77 31.75 -1.34
CA SER A 338 -36.15 30.63 -2.23
C SER A 338 -37.39 29.85 -1.78
N ARG A 339 -37.64 29.74 -0.46
CA ARG A 339 -38.87 29.12 0.09
C ARG A 339 -40.12 29.99 -0.06
N ASN A 340 -39.98 31.31 -0.16
CA ASN A 340 -41.10 32.24 -0.32
C ASN A 340 -41.45 32.54 -1.79
N THR A 341 -40.73 31.96 -2.75
CA THR A 341 -40.93 32.14 -4.19
C THR A 341 -41.41 30.88 -4.94
N LEU A 342 -41.75 29.82 -4.20
CA LEU A 342 -42.43 28.60 -4.68
C LEU A 342 -43.80 28.53 -4.00
#